data_AF-A0A838IKA1-F1
#
_entry.id   AF-A0A838IKA1-F1
#
_cell.length_a   1.000
_cell.length_b   1.000
_cell.length_c   1.000
_cell.angle_alpha   90.00
_cell.angle_beta   90.00
_cell.angle_gamma   90.00
#
_symmetry.space_group_name_H-M   'P 1'
#
loop_
_entity.id
_entity.type
_entity.pdbx_description
1 polymer ?
#
loop_
_entity_poly.entity_id
_entity_poly.type
_entity_poly.pdbx_seq_one_letter_code
_entity_poly.pdbx_strand_id
1 'polypeptide(L)'
;MLIGPGIAATNAHVAVRGLAVEGRDDHGKVYTFTRVLAIDMENDLAIIASDDTDTPYVRLLDARPNDPRDLRTHKIFAVGNTGGLGLSTYNGEIINVIQEGNRDVIMHNANTAGGSSGGPVWAPNQDRLLGVNFGSSPGLNASLAIPAWVVQGWLTRTKNVPGYAFNQAYDLSRADHIPLHTMLNKAYCLEPGQMAKIPVAMTNAVDFAYSVVPKSNVVLFAVVLYGEHVIDQVIVNDEVLRAFTTPVAGYYTLVLVNPTQNTSPGCAEIVAGEIDWGTLVNPR
;
A
#
# COMPACT_ATOMS: atom_id res chain seq x y z
N MET A 1 -11.17 -5.94 10.00
CA MET A 1 -11.48 -6.40 11.38
C MET A 1 -11.63 -5.20 12.31
N LEU A 2 -12.64 -5.14 13.18
CA LEU A 2 -12.79 -4.07 14.18
C LEU A 2 -11.84 -4.29 15.38
N ILE A 3 -11.11 -3.23 15.76
CA ILE A 3 -10.09 -3.20 16.83
C ILE A 3 -10.34 -2.12 17.89
N GLY A 4 -11.44 -1.38 17.76
CA GLY A 4 -11.90 -0.35 18.69
C GLY A 4 -13.27 0.19 18.26
N PRO A 5 -13.89 1.08 19.05
CA PRO A 5 -15.17 1.70 18.70
C PRO A 5 -15.08 2.42 17.34
N GLY A 6 -15.73 1.86 16.32
CA GLY A 6 -15.69 2.39 14.95
C GLY A 6 -14.32 2.33 14.27
N ILE A 7 -13.33 1.61 14.82
CA ILE A 7 -11.98 1.52 14.25
C ILE A 7 -11.72 0.10 13.77
N ALA A 8 -11.24 -0.04 12.54
CA ALA A 8 -10.81 -1.32 11.98
C ALA A 8 -9.35 -1.31 11.53
N ALA A 9 -8.71 -2.47 11.63
CA ALA A 9 -7.49 -2.82 10.90
C ALA A 9 -7.83 -3.66 9.67
N THR A 10 -7.11 -3.41 8.59
CA THR A 10 -7.06 -4.21 7.36
C THR A 10 -5.69 -4.06 6.73
N ASN A 11 -5.44 -4.69 5.58
CA ASN A 11 -4.19 -4.45 4.86
C ASN A 11 -4.16 -3.13 4.11
N ALA A 12 -2.97 -2.55 3.97
CA ALA A 12 -2.77 -1.34 3.17
C ALA A 12 -3.21 -1.60 1.73
N HIS A 13 -2.80 -2.71 1.12
CA HIS A 13 -3.19 -3.05 -0.26
C HIS A 13 -4.70 -3.23 -0.47
N VAL A 14 -5.47 -3.48 0.60
CA VAL A 14 -6.94 -3.55 0.55
C VAL A 14 -7.57 -2.16 0.64
N ALA A 15 -7.00 -1.26 1.43
CA ALA A 15 -7.56 0.06 1.69
C ALA A 15 -7.13 1.11 0.65
N VAL A 16 -5.90 1.04 0.15
CA VAL A 16 -5.38 2.02 -0.81
C VAL A 16 -6.24 2.05 -2.08
N ARG A 17 -6.46 3.26 -2.61
CA ARG A 17 -7.28 3.53 -3.81
C ARG A 17 -8.77 3.24 -3.67
N GLY A 18 -9.25 2.82 -2.50
CA GLY A 18 -10.68 2.75 -2.22
C GLY A 18 -11.30 4.15 -2.20
N LEU A 19 -12.46 4.32 -2.84
CA LEU A 19 -13.30 5.51 -2.62
C LEU A 19 -14.08 5.42 -1.30
N ALA A 20 -14.32 4.19 -0.86
CA ALA A 20 -14.87 3.80 0.43
C ALA A 20 -14.45 2.35 0.69
N VAL A 21 -14.47 1.95 1.97
CA VAL A 21 -14.29 0.54 2.36
C VAL A 21 -15.55 0.09 3.09
N GLU A 22 -16.08 -1.06 2.69
CA GLU A 22 -17.22 -1.67 3.36
C GLU A 22 -16.82 -3.03 3.94
N GLY A 23 -17.21 -3.27 5.18
CA GLY A 23 -17.18 -4.58 5.81
C GLY A 23 -18.59 -5.16 5.91
N ARG A 24 -18.70 -6.48 5.92
CA ARG A 24 -19.96 -7.18 6.19
C ARG A 24 -19.71 -8.29 7.19
N ASP A 25 -20.58 -8.44 8.19
CA ASP A 25 -20.54 -9.57 9.12
C ASP A 25 -21.38 -10.77 8.64
N ASP A 26 -21.34 -11.87 9.38
CA ASP A 26 -22.09 -13.10 9.07
C ASP A 26 -23.61 -12.93 9.14
N HIS A 27 -24.10 -11.86 9.75
CA HIS A 27 -25.52 -11.50 9.78
C HIS A 27 -25.91 -10.58 8.62
N GLY A 28 -24.95 -10.19 7.78
CA GLY A 28 -25.16 -9.30 6.64
C GLY A 28 -25.23 -7.82 6.99
N LYS A 29 -24.95 -7.42 8.24
CA LYS A 29 -24.84 -6.00 8.60
C LYS A 29 -23.63 -5.41 7.88
N VAL A 30 -23.84 -4.25 7.26
CA VAL A 30 -22.81 -3.51 6.52
C VAL A 30 -22.21 -2.45 7.42
N TYR A 31 -20.88 -2.35 7.40
CA TYR A 31 -20.09 -1.36 8.11
C TYR A 31 -19.36 -0.52 7.07
N THR A 32 -19.71 0.76 6.96
CA THR A 32 -19.05 1.68 6.03
C THR A 32 -17.92 2.42 6.75
N PHE A 33 -16.70 2.29 6.24
CA PHE A 33 -15.53 3.01 6.71
C PHE A 33 -15.27 4.17 5.76
N THR A 34 -15.43 5.39 6.26
CA THR A 34 -15.40 6.63 5.46
C THR A 34 -14.04 7.32 5.55
N ARG A 35 -13.22 6.96 6.53
CA ARG A 35 -11.94 7.63 6.81
C ARG A 35 -10.79 6.64 6.91
N VAL A 36 -9.63 7.07 6.43
CA VAL A 36 -8.33 6.43 6.67
C VAL A 36 -7.60 7.20 7.75
N LEU A 37 -7.22 6.53 8.84
CA LEU A 37 -6.49 7.13 9.95
C LEU A 37 -4.97 6.98 9.78
N ALA A 38 -4.52 5.88 9.17
CA ALA A 38 -3.12 5.62 8.88
C ALA A 38 -2.96 4.55 7.78
N ILE A 39 -1.87 4.64 7.03
CA ILE A 39 -1.39 3.65 6.06
C ILE A 39 0.08 3.36 6.34
N ASP A 40 0.40 2.13 6.67
CA ASP A 40 1.75 1.61 6.81
C ASP A 40 2.04 0.68 5.64
N MET A 41 2.66 1.22 4.60
CA MET A 41 3.03 0.45 3.41
C MET A 41 4.11 -0.60 3.70
N GLU A 42 4.98 -0.38 4.70
CA GLU A 42 6.05 -1.32 5.05
C GLU A 42 5.49 -2.58 5.71
N ASN A 43 4.51 -2.45 6.59
CA ASN A 43 3.85 -3.60 7.22
C ASN A 43 2.60 -4.06 6.49
N ASP A 44 2.21 -3.41 5.38
CA ASP A 44 0.95 -3.64 4.68
C ASP A 44 -0.27 -3.54 5.62
N LEU A 45 -0.31 -2.50 6.44
CA LEU A 45 -1.38 -2.26 7.43
C LEU A 45 -2.10 -0.95 7.14
N ALA A 46 -3.43 -0.96 7.27
CA ALA A 46 -4.26 0.24 7.27
C ALA A 46 -5.11 0.29 8.54
N ILE A 47 -5.22 1.48 9.13
CA ILE A 47 -6.21 1.78 10.18
C ILE A 47 -7.28 2.67 9.57
N ILE A 48 -8.52 2.22 9.62
CA ILE A 48 -9.68 2.87 9.00
C ILE A 48 -10.77 3.08 10.03
N ALA A 49 -11.61 4.10 9.82
CA ALA A 49 -12.67 4.47 10.75
C ALA A 49 -14.04 4.53 10.09
N SER A 50 -15.03 4.11 10.87
CA SER A 50 -16.46 4.22 10.65
C SER A 50 -17.04 5.13 11.73
N ASP A 51 -18.20 5.72 11.43
CA ASP A 51 -18.96 6.47 12.43
C ASP A 51 -19.90 5.55 13.24
N ASP A 52 -20.00 4.25 12.89
CA ASP A 52 -20.65 3.21 13.73
C ASP A 52 -19.69 2.77 14.86
N THR A 53 -19.89 3.32 16.06
CA THR A 53 -19.05 3.05 17.24
C THR A 53 -19.58 1.93 18.15
N ASP A 54 -20.82 1.49 17.95
CA ASP A 54 -21.55 0.63 18.89
C ASP A 54 -21.38 -0.87 18.59
N THR A 55 -20.32 -1.20 17.85
CA THR A 55 -20.08 -2.56 17.36
C THR A 55 -18.98 -3.27 18.17
N PRO A 56 -19.16 -4.56 18.54
CA PRO A 56 -18.12 -5.33 19.20
C PRO A 56 -16.80 -5.35 18.40
N TYR A 57 -15.69 -5.28 19.12
CA TYR A 57 -14.35 -5.26 18.53
C TYR A 57 -13.42 -6.21 19.28
N VAL A 58 -12.35 -6.63 18.62
CA VAL A 58 -11.41 -7.60 19.18
C VAL A 58 -10.50 -6.95 20.22
N ARG A 59 -10.08 -7.74 21.21
CA ARG A 59 -9.00 -7.32 22.11
C ARG A 59 -7.64 -7.60 21.47
N LEU A 60 -6.82 -6.56 21.41
CA LEU A 60 -5.44 -6.65 20.93
C LEU A 60 -4.50 -7.22 22.00
N LEU A 61 -3.35 -7.70 21.54
CA LEU A 61 -2.19 -7.94 22.40
C LEU A 61 -1.74 -6.64 23.07
N ASP A 62 -1.71 -6.61 24.39
CA ASP A 62 -1.36 -5.42 25.17
C ASP A 62 0.07 -4.92 24.89
N ALA A 63 1.01 -5.83 24.61
CA ALA A 63 2.40 -5.49 24.30
C ALA A 63 3.11 -6.56 23.43
N ARG A 64 4.22 -6.15 22.80
CA ARG A 64 5.17 -7.07 22.16
C ARG A 64 5.80 -7.99 23.22
N PRO A 65 5.84 -9.32 23.01
CA PRO A 65 6.54 -10.24 23.91
C PRO A 65 8.04 -9.91 24.02
N ASN A 66 8.68 -10.31 25.13
CA ASN A 66 10.13 -10.16 25.31
C ASN A 66 10.91 -10.88 24.20
N ASP A 67 10.53 -12.13 23.91
CA ASP A 67 10.94 -12.84 22.69
C ASP A 67 9.68 -13.19 21.85
N PRO A 68 9.48 -12.57 20.68
CA PRO A 68 8.36 -12.91 19.79
C PRO A 68 8.32 -14.40 19.38
N ARG A 69 9.45 -15.10 19.43
CA ARG A 69 9.53 -16.53 19.08
C ARG A 69 8.86 -17.43 20.11
N ASP A 70 8.55 -16.91 21.30
CA ASP A 70 7.75 -17.61 22.29
C ASP A 70 6.34 -17.94 21.77
N LEU A 71 5.88 -17.25 20.72
CA LEU A 71 4.62 -17.54 20.05
C LEU A 71 4.65 -18.79 19.16
N ARG A 72 5.82 -19.39 18.90
CA ARG A 72 5.90 -20.65 18.16
C ARG A 72 5.04 -21.72 18.82
N THR A 73 4.50 -22.62 17.99
CA THR A 73 3.62 -23.74 18.36
C THR A 73 2.27 -23.35 18.99
N HIS A 74 2.01 -22.05 19.20
CA HIS A 74 0.70 -21.59 19.64
C HIS A 74 -0.35 -21.93 18.58
N LYS A 75 -1.43 -22.57 19.02
CA LYS A 75 -2.59 -22.83 18.17
C LYS A 75 -3.29 -21.53 17.81
N ILE A 76 -3.76 -21.46 16.57
CA ILE A 76 -4.43 -20.28 16.04
C ILE A 76 -5.72 -20.61 15.31
N PHE A 77 -6.60 -19.62 15.26
CA PHE A 77 -7.62 -19.49 14.23
C PHE A 77 -7.29 -18.31 13.32
N ALA A 78 -7.21 -18.56 12.03
CA ALA A 78 -7.19 -17.49 11.02
C ALA A 78 -8.59 -17.35 10.43
N VAL A 79 -9.08 -16.12 10.32
CA VAL A 79 -10.41 -15.83 9.76
C VAL A 79 -10.26 -14.94 8.53
N GLY A 80 -11.05 -15.20 7.49
CA GLY A 80 -10.99 -14.44 6.24
C GLY A 80 -12.21 -14.65 5.35
N ASN A 81 -12.45 -13.74 4.41
CA ASN A 81 -13.50 -13.90 3.39
C ASN A 81 -12.91 -14.59 2.15
N THR A 82 -12.50 -15.84 2.33
CA THR A 82 -11.76 -16.58 1.30
C THR A 82 -12.59 -16.78 0.05
N GLY A 83 -12.04 -16.36 -1.10
CA GLY A 83 -12.72 -16.43 -2.39
C GLY A 83 -14.01 -15.60 -2.49
N GLY A 84 -14.29 -14.73 -1.51
CA GLY A 84 -15.54 -13.96 -1.46
C GLY A 84 -16.78 -14.79 -1.07
N LEU A 85 -16.60 -15.99 -0.52
CA LEU A 85 -17.68 -16.94 -0.23
C LEU A 85 -18.29 -16.79 1.18
N GLY A 86 -17.87 -15.77 1.94
CA GLY A 86 -18.25 -15.55 3.34
C GLY A 86 -17.09 -15.79 4.30
N LEU A 87 -17.32 -15.51 5.59
CA LEU A 87 -16.27 -15.70 6.60
C LEU A 87 -15.97 -17.18 6.79
N SER A 88 -14.70 -17.53 6.61
CA SER A 88 -14.16 -18.86 6.80
C SER A 88 -13.15 -18.83 7.94
N THR A 89 -13.16 -19.88 8.76
CA THR A 89 -12.21 -20.06 9.87
C THR A 89 -11.28 -21.23 9.58
N TYR A 90 -9.97 -21.01 9.81
CA TYR A 90 -8.91 -21.97 9.54
C TYR A 90 -8.10 -22.24 10.79
N ASN A 91 -7.89 -23.51 11.10
CA ASN A 91 -7.08 -23.92 12.23
C ASN A 91 -5.62 -24.06 11.81
N GLY A 92 -4.71 -23.70 12.70
CA GLY A 92 -3.29 -23.93 12.50
C GLY A 92 -2.48 -23.64 13.75
N GLU A 93 -1.20 -23.39 13.53
CA GLU A 93 -0.27 -22.94 14.56
C GLU A 93 0.74 -21.95 13.98
N ILE A 94 1.32 -21.14 14.86
CA ILE A 94 2.45 -20.29 14.53
C ILE A 94 3.68 -21.18 14.37
N ILE A 95 4.24 -21.21 13.16
CA ILE A 95 5.44 -21.98 12.85
C ILE A 95 6.70 -21.20 13.22
N ASN A 96 6.68 -19.87 13.05
CA ASN A 96 7.81 -19.01 13.37
C ASN A 96 7.37 -17.55 13.55
N VAL A 97 8.20 -16.77 14.23
CA VAL A 97 8.16 -15.30 14.14
C VAL A 97 9.54 -14.87 13.70
N ILE A 98 9.61 -14.26 12.52
CA ILE A 98 10.86 -13.84 11.90
C ILE A 98 10.97 -12.32 11.90
N GLN A 99 12.19 -11.83 11.77
CA GLN A 99 12.46 -10.43 11.51
C GLN A 99 12.89 -10.29 10.05
N GLU A 100 12.17 -9.49 9.29
CA GLU A 100 12.49 -9.15 7.90
C GLU A 100 12.80 -7.66 7.86
N GLY A 101 14.10 -7.30 7.73
CA GLY A 101 14.51 -5.91 7.92
C GLY A 101 14.16 -5.42 9.32
N ASN A 102 13.33 -4.38 9.40
CA ASN A 102 12.89 -3.78 10.67
C ASN A 102 11.49 -4.26 11.13
N ARG A 103 10.84 -5.16 10.38
CA ARG A 103 9.51 -5.68 10.73
C ARG A 103 9.56 -7.09 11.30
N ASP A 104 8.74 -7.32 12.33
CA ASP A 104 8.43 -8.66 12.79
C ASP A 104 7.30 -9.23 11.92
N VAL A 105 7.42 -10.50 11.50
CA VAL A 105 6.41 -11.21 10.70
C VAL A 105 6.07 -12.53 11.38
N ILE A 106 4.78 -12.76 11.63
CA ILE A 106 4.27 -14.05 12.11
C ILE A 106 4.09 -14.97 10.90
N MET A 107 4.67 -16.16 10.98
CA MET A 107 4.44 -17.23 10.02
C MET A 107 3.54 -18.29 10.65
N HIS A 108 2.52 -18.76 9.94
CA HIS A 108 1.64 -19.83 10.39
C HIS A 108 1.26 -20.79 9.26
N ASN A 109 0.78 -21.98 9.64
CA ASN A 109 0.38 -23.03 8.70
C ASN A 109 -1.15 -23.17 8.52
N ALA A 110 -1.96 -22.28 9.09
CA ALA A 110 -3.38 -22.23 8.78
C ALA A 110 -3.58 -21.95 7.27
N ASN A 111 -4.30 -22.84 6.58
CA ASN A 111 -4.44 -22.83 5.11
C ASN A 111 -5.41 -21.74 4.63
N THR A 112 -4.96 -20.49 4.71
CA THR A 112 -5.68 -19.33 4.18
C THR A 112 -5.47 -19.20 2.67
N ALA A 113 -6.45 -18.67 1.95
CA ALA A 113 -6.31 -18.32 0.53
C ALA A 113 -6.73 -16.86 0.26
N GLY A 114 -6.67 -16.45 -1.01
CA GLY A 114 -7.04 -15.10 -1.45
C GLY A 114 -8.40 -14.68 -0.88
N GLY A 115 -8.48 -13.44 -0.39
CA GLY A 115 -9.65 -12.93 0.37
C GLY A 115 -9.50 -13.02 1.90
N SER A 116 -8.42 -13.62 2.40
CA SER A 116 -8.08 -13.59 3.84
C SER A 116 -7.30 -12.35 4.29
N SER A 117 -6.82 -11.52 3.36
CA SER A 117 -6.12 -10.25 3.63
C SER A 117 -6.92 -9.34 4.58
N GLY A 118 -6.27 -8.81 5.61
CA GLY A 118 -6.89 -7.96 6.64
C GLY A 118 -7.72 -8.74 7.65
N GLY A 119 -7.86 -10.04 7.42
CA GLY A 119 -8.51 -10.99 8.31
C GLY A 119 -7.62 -11.35 9.49
N PRO A 120 -8.19 -11.72 10.64
CA PRO A 120 -7.41 -11.81 11.86
C PRO A 120 -6.85 -13.20 12.15
N VAL A 121 -5.78 -13.23 12.95
CA VAL A 121 -5.15 -14.43 13.51
C VAL A 121 -5.28 -14.41 15.03
N TRP A 122 -6.03 -15.35 15.61
CA TRP A 122 -6.44 -15.35 17.02
C TRP A 122 -5.83 -16.53 17.76
N ALA A 123 -5.57 -16.35 19.06
CA ALA A 123 -5.30 -17.45 19.98
C ALA A 123 -6.63 -17.99 20.55
N PRO A 124 -7.06 -19.24 20.23
CA PRO A 124 -8.36 -19.78 20.66
C PRO A 124 -8.58 -19.77 22.16
N ASN A 125 -7.50 -19.87 22.96
CA ASN A 125 -7.58 -20.03 24.40
C ASN A 125 -7.41 -18.71 25.18
N GLN A 126 -7.24 -17.58 24.48
CA GLN A 126 -6.83 -16.33 25.12
C GLN A 126 -7.66 -15.11 24.67
N ASP A 127 -8.68 -15.32 23.83
CA ASP A 127 -9.55 -14.25 23.26
C ASP A 127 -8.79 -12.99 22.85
N ARG A 128 -7.59 -13.17 22.28
CA ARG A 128 -6.71 -12.08 21.87
C ARG A 128 -6.21 -12.27 20.45
N LEU A 129 -6.15 -11.14 19.76
CA LEU A 129 -5.54 -11.06 18.44
C LEU A 129 -4.03 -11.28 18.55
N LEU A 130 -3.49 -12.22 17.77
CA LEU A 130 -2.05 -12.41 17.60
C LEU A 130 -1.53 -11.64 16.38
N GLY A 131 -2.32 -11.51 15.32
CA GLY A 131 -1.93 -10.75 14.14
C GLY A 131 -3.03 -10.58 13.09
N VAL A 132 -2.65 -10.00 11.94
CA VAL A 132 -3.51 -9.72 10.78
C VAL A 132 -2.91 -10.37 9.54
N ASN A 133 -3.64 -11.26 8.88
CA ASN A 133 -3.20 -11.91 7.64
C ASN A 133 -2.89 -10.85 6.58
N PHE A 134 -1.76 -10.98 5.87
CA PHE A 134 -1.41 -10.09 4.76
C PHE A 134 -0.91 -10.80 3.52
N GLY A 135 -0.43 -12.04 3.63
CA GLY A 135 0.08 -12.76 2.47
C GLY A 135 0.40 -14.21 2.74
N SER A 136 1.03 -14.86 1.76
CA SER A 136 1.55 -16.22 1.87
C SER A 136 2.89 -16.34 1.15
N SER A 137 3.71 -17.29 1.59
CA SER A 137 4.98 -17.66 0.99
C SER A 137 4.88 -19.11 0.50
N PRO A 138 4.63 -19.34 -0.79
CA PRO A 138 4.51 -20.69 -1.35
C PRO A 138 5.78 -21.54 -1.14
N GLY A 139 6.96 -20.92 -1.29
CA GLY A 139 8.24 -21.62 -1.10
C GLY A 139 8.48 -22.08 0.34
N LEU A 140 7.85 -21.43 1.32
CA LEU A 140 7.92 -21.80 2.73
C LEU A 140 6.68 -22.58 3.20
N ASN A 141 5.70 -22.79 2.32
CA ASN A 141 4.39 -23.35 2.65
C ASN A 141 3.77 -22.72 3.91
N ALA A 142 3.80 -21.39 3.96
CA ALA A 142 3.41 -20.62 5.14
C ALA A 142 2.55 -19.41 4.76
N SER A 143 1.58 -19.09 5.60
CA SER A 143 0.87 -17.82 5.58
C SER A 143 1.56 -16.82 6.50
N LEU A 144 1.43 -15.53 6.18
CA LEU A 144 2.11 -14.43 6.83
C LEU A 144 1.10 -13.48 7.45
N ALA A 145 1.39 -13.06 8.69
CA ALA A 145 0.57 -12.14 9.45
C ALA A 145 1.40 -11.03 10.10
N ILE A 146 0.83 -9.83 10.11
CA ILE A 146 1.32 -8.64 10.79
C ILE A 146 1.08 -8.84 12.28
N PRO A 147 2.08 -8.75 13.15
CA PRO A 147 1.88 -8.95 14.57
C PRO A 147 0.95 -7.91 15.20
N ALA A 148 0.11 -8.32 16.14
CA ALA A 148 -0.85 -7.42 16.76
C ALA A 148 -0.21 -6.28 17.58
N TRP A 149 1.05 -6.40 18.00
CA TRP A 149 1.77 -5.27 18.62
C TRP A 149 2.09 -4.15 17.63
N VAL A 150 2.22 -4.45 16.34
CA VAL A 150 2.33 -3.42 15.28
C VAL A 150 0.99 -2.69 15.14
N VAL A 151 -0.12 -3.45 15.13
CA VAL A 151 -1.48 -2.89 15.10
C VAL A 151 -1.75 -2.00 16.32
N GLN A 152 -1.37 -2.46 17.51
CA GLN A 152 -1.50 -1.70 18.77
C GLN A 152 -0.69 -0.39 18.73
N GLY A 153 0.53 -0.44 18.18
CA GLY A 153 1.37 0.75 17.98
C GLY A 153 0.67 1.80 17.13
N TRP A 154 0.09 1.39 16.00
CA TRP A 154 -0.67 2.28 15.13
C TRP A 154 -1.97 2.79 15.74
N LEU A 155 -2.74 1.93 16.40
CA LEU A 155 -3.96 2.34 17.11
C LEU A 155 -3.67 3.41 18.17
N THR A 156 -2.52 3.30 18.85
CA THR A 156 -2.09 4.31 19.83
C THR A 156 -1.76 5.63 19.17
N ARG A 157 -1.04 5.61 18.02
CA ARG A 157 -0.68 6.82 17.26
C ARG A 157 -1.89 7.52 16.65
N THR A 158 -2.91 6.78 16.25
CA THR A 158 -4.09 7.32 15.54
C THR A 158 -5.26 7.68 16.46
N LYS A 159 -5.17 7.44 17.76
CA LYS A 159 -6.28 7.60 18.72
C LYS A 159 -7.01 8.95 18.63
N ASN A 160 -6.29 10.04 18.35
CA ASN A 160 -6.84 11.39 18.27
C ASN A 160 -6.71 12.02 16.87
N VAL A 161 -6.44 11.19 15.87
CA VAL A 161 -6.26 11.67 14.49
C VAL A 161 -7.63 11.63 13.81
N PRO A 162 -8.13 12.75 13.24
CA PRO A 162 -9.41 12.76 12.55
C PRO A 162 -9.40 11.85 11.30
N GLY A 163 -8.23 11.66 10.69
CA GLY A 163 -8.04 10.93 9.44
C GLY A 163 -8.48 11.72 8.23
N TYR A 164 -8.31 11.13 7.06
CA TYR A 164 -8.76 11.68 5.78
C TYR A 164 -9.94 10.89 5.26
N ALA A 165 -10.93 11.56 4.66
CA ALA A 165 -11.95 10.86 3.91
C ALA A 165 -11.31 10.07 2.76
N PHE A 166 -11.77 8.85 2.47
CA PHE A 166 -11.16 8.00 1.42
C PHE A 166 -11.03 8.70 0.06
N ASN A 167 -12.08 9.42 -0.36
CA ASN A 167 -12.10 10.20 -1.60
C ASN A 167 -11.12 11.40 -1.61
N GLN A 168 -10.55 11.75 -0.46
CA GLN A 168 -9.57 12.81 -0.29
C GLN A 168 -8.16 12.23 -0.06
N ALA A 169 -8.05 11.08 0.62
CA ALA A 169 -6.80 10.45 1.01
C ALA A 169 -5.88 10.14 -0.19
N TYR A 170 -6.46 9.92 -1.36
CA TYR A 170 -5.75 9.54 -2.60
C TYR A 170 -5.93 10.56 -3.73
N ASP A 171 -6.36 11.78 -3.41
CA ASP A 171 -6.50 12.85 -4.38
C ASP A 171 -5.12 13.46 -4.75
N LEU A 172 -4.59 13.00 -5.87
CA LEU A 172 -3.29 13.43 -6.40
C LEU A 172 -3.28 14.88 -6.90
N SER A 173 -4.45 15.53 -7.07
CA SER A 173 -4.52 16.93 -7.49
C SER A 173 -4.16 17.93 -6.38
N ARG A 174 -4.15 17.48 -5.12
CA ARG A 174 -3.89 18.30 -3.94
C ARG A 174 -2.46 18.19 -3.41
N ALA A 175 -1.63 17.34 -4.02
CA ALA A 175 -0.27 17.12 -3.57
C ALA A 175 0.66 18.03 -4.36
N ASP A 176 1.01 19.18 -3.77
CA ASP A 176 2.03 20.11 -4.30
C ASP A 176 3.30 19.36 -4.72
N HIS A 177 3.60 18.25 -4.03
CA HIS A 177 4.44 17.14 -4.48
C HIS A 177 3.84 15.81 -4.01
N ILE A 178 3.57 14.87 -4.92
CA ILE A 178 3.30 13.47 -4.54
C ILE A 178 4.58 12.95 -3.86
N PRO A 179 4.54 12.46 -2.62
CA PRO A 179 5.70 11.86 -2.00
C PRO A 179 6.05 10.59 -2.79
N LEU A 180 7.22 10.64 -3.44
CA LEU A 180 7.75 9.51 -4.19
C LEU A 180 8.92 8.92 -3.42
N HIS A 181 8.92 7.60 -3.29
CA HIS A 181 10.17 6.87 -3.11
C HIS A 181 10.95 7.00 -4.40
N THR A 182 11.75 8.07 -4.45
CA THR A 182 12.34 8.60 -5.67
C THR A 182 13.38 7.62 -6.19
N MET A 183 13.12 7.08 -7.38
CA MET A 183 14.05 6.20 -8.09
C MET A 183 14.93 6.99 -9.05
N LEU A 184 14.38 8.09 -9.57
CA LEU A 184 15.02 8.99 -10.51
C LEU A 184 14.68 10.43 -10.14
N ASN A 185 15.71 11.26 -10.05
CA ASN A 185 15.59 12.71 -10.12
C ASN A 185 16.78 13.23 -10.94
N LYS A 186 16.52 13.66 -12.18
CA LYS A 186 17.58 14.12 -13.09
C LYS A 186 17.08 15.10 -14.14
N ALA A 187 17.91 16.09 -14.43
CA ALA A 187 17.70 17.00 -15.55
C ALA A 187 18.31 16.46 -16.85
N TYR A 188 17.59 16.68 -17.95
CA TYR A 188 18.01 16.33 -19.31
C TYR A 188 17.87 17.56 -20.19
N CYS A 189 18.86 17.78 -21.06
CA CYS A 189 18.80 18.77 -22.12
C CYS A 189 19.06 18.05 -23.45
N LEU A 190 18.16 18.24 -24.40
CA LEU A 190 18.16 17.55 -25.68
C LEU A 190 18.22 18.58 -26.81
N GLU A 191 19.09 18.39 -27.77
CA GLU A 191 19.06 19.15 -29.02
C GLU A 191 17.81 18.77 -29.85
N PRO A 192 17.34 19.63 -30.77
CA PRO A 192 16.25 19.28 -31.67
C PRO A 192 16.49 17.96 -32.42
N GLY A 193 15.48 17.08 -32.41
CA GLY A 193 15.55 15.74 -32.98
C GLY A 193 16.19 14.68 -32.08
N GLN A 194 16.70 15.04 -30.90
CA GLN A 194 17.24 14.07 -29.95
C GLN A 194 16.17 13.48 -29.03
N MET A 195 16.49 12.30 -28.50
CA MET A 195 15.71 11.62 -27.49
C MET A 195 16.61 11.04 -26.39
N ALA A 196 16.13 11.06 -25.15
CA ALA A 196 16.70 10.32 -24.04
C ALA A 196 15.80 9.14 -23.68
N LYS A 197 16.39 7.95 -23.53
CA LYS A 197 15.72 6.78 -22.94
C LYS A 197 16.17 6.63 -21.51
N ILE A 198 15.23 6.66 -20.58
CA ILE A 198 15.51 6.76 -19.16
C ILE A 198 14.88 5.54 -18.48
N PRO A 199 15.70 4.53 -18.10
CA PRO A 199 15.19 3.36 -17.44
C PRO A 199 14.74 3.70 -16.02
N VAL A 200 13.58 3.17 -15.64
CA VAL A 200 12.99 3.28 -14.31
C VAL A 200 12.71 1.87 -13.82
N ALA A 201 13.46 1.44 -12.82
CA ALA A 201 13.35 0.10 -12.24
C ALA A 201 12.25 0.08 -11.17
N MET A 202 11.15 -0.61 -11.43
CA MET A 202 10.08 -0.80 -10.45
C MET A 202 10.28 -2.13 -9.74
N THR A 203 10.67 -2.08 -8.47
CA THR A 203 10.95 -3.27 -7.67
C THR A 203 9.69 -3.86 -7.07
N ASN A 204 8.73 -3.02 -6.69
CA ASN A 204 7.48 -3.44 -6.07
C ASN A 204 6.32 -2.74 -6.79
N ALA A 205 5.74 -3.40 -7.80
CA ALA A 205 4.65 -2.80 -8.56
C ALA A 205 3.38 -2.75 -7.71
N VAL A 206 2.88 -1.54 -7.46
CA VAL A 206 1.47 -1.31 -7.71
C VAL A 206 1.17 0.13 -8.16
N ASP A 207 1.87 1.17 -7.68
CA ASP A 207 1.67 2.57 -8.13
C ASP A 207 2.96 3.33 -8.34
N PHE A 208 3.03 4.03 -9.45
CA PHE A 208 4.14 4.91 -9.77
C PHE A 208 3.62 6.24 -10.29
N ALA A 209 4.39 7.29 -10.06
CA ALA A 209 4.21 8.55 -10.74
C ALA A 209 5.51 9.06 -11.36
N TYR A 210 5.37 9.81 -12.44
CA TYR A 210 6.43 10.64 -12.99
C TYR A 210 5.98 12.08 -13.11
N SER A 211 6.91 12.99 -12.85
CA SER A 211 6.81 14.41 -13.16
C SER A 211 7.84 14.77 -14.22
N VAL A 212 7.42 15.57 -15.20
CA VAL A 212 8.31 16.26 -16.14
C VAL A 212 8.09 17.74 -15.96
N VAL A 213 9.13 18.43 -15.49
CA VAL A 213 9.13 19.87 -15.25
C VAL A 213 10.01 20.54 -16.32
N PRO A 214 9.42 21.20 -17.33
CA PRO A 214 10.18 21.98 -18.30
C PRO A 214 11.08 23.02 -17.62
N LYS A 215 12.33 23.11 -18.07
CA LYS A 215 13.30 24.15 -17.67
C LYS A 215 13.59 25.12 -18.83
N SER A 216 12.91 24.95 -19.95
CA SER A 216 13.02 25.74 -21.17
C SER A 216 11.62 25.93 -21.77
N ASN A 217 11.41 27.01 -22.51
CA ASN A 217 10.14 27.30 -23.21
C ASN A 217 9.99 26.53 -24.53
N VAL A 218 10.42 25.26 -24.54
CA VAL A 218 10.41 24.37 -25.70
C VAL A 218 9.45 23.24 -25.42
N VAL A 219 8.59 22.93 -26.39
CA VAL A 219 7.65 21.82 -26.32
C VAL A 219 8.41 20.50 -26.38
N LEU A 220 8.29 19.69 -25.33
CA LEU A 220 8.87 18.34 -25.28
C LEU A 220 7.76 17.29 -25.40
N PHE A 221 8.14 16.06 -25.72
CA PHE A 221 7.24 14.91 -25.66
C PHE A 221 7.81 13.88 -24.68
N ALA A 222 6.95 13.37 -23.81
CA ALA A 222 7.28 12.29 -22.90
C ALA A 222 6.42 11.06 -23.21
N VAL A 223 7.05 9.88 -23.25
CA VAL A 223 6.38 8.60 -23.48
C VAL A 223 6.87 7.60 -22.44
N VAL A 224 5.96 6.87 -21.80
CA VAL A 224 6.31 5.78 -20.88
C VAL A 224 6.05 4.45 -21.57
N LEU A 225 7.06 3.59 -21.58
CA LEU A 225 7.03 2.27 -22.20
C LEU A 225 7.23 1.16 -21.18
N TYR A 226 6.56 0.03 -21.40
CA TYR A 226 6.87 -1.26 -20.78
C TYR A 226 7.14 -2.29 -21.88
N GLY A 227 8.40 -2.67 -22.07
CA GLY A 227 8.83 -3.38 -23.28
C GLY A 227 8.56 -2.52 -24.53
N GLU A 228 7.73 -3.02 -25.43
CA GLU A 228 7.30 -2.29 -26.64
C GLU A 228 5.93 -1.60 -26.49
N HIS A 229 5.26 -1.77 -25.34
CA HIS A 229 3.93 -1.22 -25.11
C HIS A 229 4.01 0.21 -24.58
N VAL A 230 3.26 1.12 -25.22
CA VAL A 230 3.05 2.48 -24.71
C VAL A 230 2.05 2.44 -23.57
N ILE A 231 2.49 2.86 -22.39
CA ILE A 231 1.67 2.97 -21.18
C ILE A 231 1.03 4.35 -21.10
N ASP A 232 1.81 5.39 -21.39
CA ASP A 232 1.36 6.78 -21.36
C ASP A 232 2.16 7.62 -22.36
N GLN A 233 1.56 8.70 -22.85
CA GLN A 233 2.21 9.68 -23.72
C GLN A 233 1.63 11.06 -23.50
N VAL A 234 2.48 12.09 -23.49
CA VAL A 234 2.06 13.44 -23.17
C VAL A 234 2.94 14.49 -23.85
N ILE A 235 2.30 15.57 -24.28
CA ILE A 235 2.97 16.79 -24.72
C ILE A 235 3.29 17.63 -23.48
N VAL A 236 4.55 18.02 -23.33
CA VAL A 236 5.06 18.73 -22.17
C VAL A 236 5.34 20.18 -22.56
N ASN A 237 4.37 21.04 -22.28
CA ASN A 237 4.48 22.50 -22.42
C ASN A 237 4.62 23.20 -21.07
N ASP A 238 4.04 22.58 -20.03
CA ASP A 238 4.07 22.99 -18.64
C ASP A 238 4.48 21.78 -17.79
N GLU A 239 4.54 21.95 -16.46
CA GLU A 239 4.73 20.81 -15.56
C GLU A 239 3.64 19.75 -15.78
N VAL A 240 4.08 18.51 -15.97
CA VAL A 240 3.22 17.36 -16.15
C VAL A 240 3.48 16.39 -15.03
N LEU A 241 2.43 16.07 -14.27
CA LEU A 241 2.40 14.97 -13.31
C LEU A 241 1.43 13.89 -13.80
N ARG A 242 1.90 12.64 -13.79
CA ARG A 242 1.11 11.47 -14.19
C ARG A 242 1.37 10.34 -13.22
N ALA A 243 0.30 9.65 -12.84
CA ALA A 243 0.33 8.50 -11.98
C ALA A 243 -0.37 7.33 -12.66
N PHE A 244 0.14 6.12 -12.45
CA PHE A 244 -0.43 4.92 -13.01
C PHE A 244 -0.20 3.71 -12.11
N THR A 245 -1.14 2.78 -12.19
CA THR A 245 -1.06 1.48 -11.55
C THR A 245 -0.60 0.46 -12.57
N THR A 246 0.37 -0.38 -12.22
CA THR A 246 0.82 -1.48 -13.09
C THR A 246 0.72 -2.81 -12.36
N PRO A 247 0.32 -3.90 -13.04
CA PRO A 247 0.25 -5.22 -12.41
C PRO A 247 1.60 -5.96 -12.41
N VAL A 248 2.66 -5.38 -13.00
CA VAL A 248 3.93 -6.08 -13.24
C VAL A 248 5.10 -5.22 -12.78
N ALA A 249 5.87 -5.77 -11.84
CA ALA A 249 7.19 -5.27 -11.49
C ALA A 249 8.14 -5.45 -12.67
N GLY A 250 9.00 -4.47 -12.93
CA GLY A 250 9.89 -4.52 -14.08
C GLY A 250 10.51 -3.17 -14.44
N TYR A 251 11.18 -3.15 -15.59
CA TYR A 251 11.84 -1.96 -16.11
C TYR A 251 10.91 -1.22 -17.07
N TYR A 252 10.53 -0.01 -16.67
CA TYR A 252 9.83 0.94 -17.53
C TYR A 252 10.87 1.85 -18.18
N THR A 253 10.57 2.34 -19.39
CA THR A 253 11.41 3.33 -20.05
C THR A 253 10.61 4.60 -20.24
N LEU A 254 11.03 5.67 -19.57
CA LEU A 254 10.55 7.01 -19.87
C LEU A 254 11.41 7.57 -21.00
N VAL A 255 10.78 7.88 -22.13
CA VAL A 255 11.39 8.47 -23.30
C VAL A 255 11.04 9.95 -23.34
N LEU A 256 12.06 10.80 -23.23
CA LEU A 256 11.92 12.23 -23.44
C LEU A 256 12.42 12.56 -24.84
N VAL A 257 11.64 13.31 -25.63
CA VAL A 257 11.96 13.68 -27.00
C VAL A 257 11.90 15.19 -27.16
N ASN A 258 12.92 15.77 -27.78
CA ASN A 258 12.87 17.12 -28.34
C ASN A 258 12.56 17.03 -29.84
N PRO A 259 11.33 17.38 -30.29
CA PRO A 259 10.95 17.32 -31.70
C PRO A 259 11.91 18.05 -32.64
N THR A 260 12.03 17.56 -33.87
CA THR A 260 12.85 18.19 -34.92
C THR A 260 12.34 19.57 -35.34
N GLN A 261 11.07 19.88 -35.07
CA GLN A 261 10.48 21.19 -35.37
C GLN A 261 10.94 22.29 -34.42
N ASN A 262 11.49 21.93 -33.25
CA ASN A 262 12.03 22.91 -32.32
C ASN A 262 13.34 23.50 -32.84
N THR A 263 13.61 24.76 -32.51
CA THR A 263 14.78 25.50 -32.98
C THR A 263 15.84 25.70 -31.90
N SER A 264 15.63 25.12 -30.71
CA SER A 264 16.51 25.30 -29.56
C SER A 264 16.53 24.04 -28.69
N PRO A 265 17.58 23.85 -27.87
CA PRO A 265 17.62 22.78 -26.89
C PRO A 265 16.43 22.85 -25.95
N GLY A 266 15.81 21.70 -25.70
CA GLY A 266 14.75 21.54 -24.73
C GLY A 266 15.29 20.87 -23.48
N CYS A 267 15.13 21.50 -22.32
CA CYS A 267 15.56 20.97 -21.04
C CYS A 267 14.34 20.67 -20.15
N ALA A 268 14.39 19.54 -19.44
CA ALA A 268 13.40 19.20 -18.42
C ALA A 268 14.05 18.46 -17.24
N GLU A 269 13.51 18.69 -16.05
CA GLU A 269 13.76 17.86 -14.88
C GLU A 269 12.73 16.74 -14.83
N ILE A 270 13.19 15.52 -14.65
CA ILE A 270 12.34 14.34 -14.56
C ILE A 270 12.49 13.75 -13.17
N VAL A 271 11.35 13.60 -12.50
CA VAL A 271 11.24 12.87 -11.24
C VAL A 271 10.35 11.66 -11.48
N ALA A 272 10.76 10.50 -10.99
CA ALA A 272 10.01 9.26 -11.16
C ALA A 272 10.23 8.37 -9.93
N GLY A 273 9.15 7.79 -9.41
CA GLY A 273 9.22 6.88 -8.27
C GLY A 273 7.90 6.22 -7.92
N GLU A 274 7.98 5.27 -7.00
CA GLU A 274 6.81 4.62 -6.38
C GLU A 274 6.07 5.63 -5.50
N ILE A 275 4.74 5.63 -5.56
CA ILE A 275 3.91 6.52 -4.74
C ILE A 275 3.93 6.03 -3.29
N ASP A 276 4.34 6.89 -2.37
CA ASP A 276 4.28 6.61 -0.94
C ASP A 276 2.93 7.08 -0.36
N TRP A 277 1.94 6.19 -0.46
CA TRP A 277 0.62 6.42 0.13
C TRP A 277 0.65 6.59 1.65
N GLY A 278 1.66 6.03 2.33
CA GLY A 278 1.84 6.18 3.76
C GLY A 278 2.11 7.63 4.12
N THR A 279 3.06 8.28 3.43
CA THR A 279 3.38 9.70 3.67
C THR A 279 2.22 10.64 3.34
N LEU A 280 1.35 10.29 2.38
CA LEU A 280 0.15 11.09 2.07
C LEU A 280 -0.91 11.06 3.18
N VAL A 281 -1.08 9.91 3.84
CA VAL A 281 -2.18 9.68 4.78
C VAL A 281 -1.74 9.83 6.24
N ASN A 282 -0.51 9.47 6.56
CA ASN A 282 -0.07 9.44 7.95
C ASN A 282 0.05 10.85 8.53
N PRO A 283 -0.36 11.05 9.79
CA PRO A 283 -0.12 12.31 10.49
C PRO A 283 1.39 12.58 10.59
N ARG A 284 1.80 13.82 10.33
CA ARG A 284 3.17 14.29 10.61
C ARG A 284 3.39 14.49 12.10
#